data_AF-A0A0J9TJW5-F1
#
_entry.id   AF-A0A0J9TJW5-F1
#
_cell.length_a   1.000
_cell.length_b   1.000
_cell.length_c   1.000
_cell.angle_alpha   90.00
_cell.angle_beta   90.00
_cell.angle_gamma   90.00
#
_symmetry.space_group_name_H-M   'P 1'
#
loop_
_entity.id
_entity.type
_entity.pdbx_description
1 polymer ?
#
loop_
_entity_poly.entity_id
_entity_poly.type
_entity_poly.pdbx_seq_one_letter_code
_entity_poly.pdbx_strand_id
1 'polypeptide(L)'
;MEDFFHKHNYLFIDEDEQIPHKFYKRLDNREGTKDFQNLKSYTSINLWTTHEENKEILAKLERNIELIISEYSGNPKKRCRDINYWLDQKIIEENKDHRKELNTSCISVFNEIKWNKGKRDRICGREENPYSSEHAKLKKDLDDYCEIRDNIRCIVLKDKNECLKYNGYIRKKKQDFTRALQGICGNNDCRMKVYSREYNYNLENIIDKKLSVYIYDKIIINNIYNYKRQSNNKIIK
;
A
#
# COMPACT_ATOMS: atom_id res chain seq x y z
N MET A 1 18.87 10.00 33.29
CA MET A 1 18.55 8.83 32.43
C MET A 1 17.28 9.08 31.59
N GLU A 2 16.49 10.12 31.89
CA GLU A 2 15.31 10.53 31.12
C GLU A 2 15.65 11.38 29.86
N ASP A 3 16.79 12.07 29.83
CA ASP A 3 17.19 12.92 28.69
C ASP A 3 17.66 12.16 27.43
N PHE A 4 17.96 10.86 27.54
CA PHE A 4 18.40 10.07 26.38
C PHE A 4 17.21 9.57 25.54
N PHE A 5 16.04 9.39 26.16
CA PHE A 5 14.82 8.94 25.48
C PHE A 5 14.06 10.07 24.79
N HIS A 6 14.14 11.31 25.29
CA HIS A 6 13.46 12.44 24.66
C HIS A 6 14.10 12.91 23.34
N LYS A 7 15.35 12.52 23.06
CA LYS A 7 16.07 12.93 21.85
C LYS A 7 15.83 12.06 20.61
N HIS A 8 15.03 10.99 20.71
CA HIS A 8 14.79 10.05 19.61
C HIS A 8 13.39 10.05 19.01
N ASN A 9 12.45 10.84 19.57
CA ASN A 9 11.11 10.96 18.99
C ASN A 9 11.07 11.75 17.66
N TYR A 10 12.19 12.39 17.28
CA TYR A 10 12.31 13.12 16.03
C TYR A 10 12.77 12.26 14.83
N LEU A 11 12.97 10.95 14.98
CA LEU A 11 13.60 10.11 13.94
C LEU A 11 12.66 9.15 13.21
N PHE A 12 11.37 9.11 13.55
CA PHE A 12 10.46 8.10 13.01
C PHE A 12 9.43 8.71 12.04
N ILE A 13 9.14 7.96 10.97
CA ILE A 13 8.03 8.25 10.07
C ILE A 13 6.82 7.51 10.61
N ASP A 14 5.80 8.26 10.99
CA ASP A 14 4.52 7.68 11.39
C ASP A 14 3.80 7.18 10.13
N GLU A 15 3.71 5.86 10.01
CA GLU A 15 3.05 5.17 8.89
C GLU A 15 1.52 5.21 9.01
N ASP A 16 0.99 5.31 10.23
CA ASP A 16 -0.44 5.33 10.49
C ASP A 16 -1.06 6.65 10.00
N GLU A 17 -0.25 7.71 9.99
CA GLU A 17 -0.60 9.01 9.43
C GLU A 17 -0.55 9.06 7.89
N GLN A 18 0.00 8.03 7.23
CA GLN A 18 0.15 8.00 5.77
C GLN A 18 -1.12 7.52 5.06
N ILE A 19 -1.31 7.98 3.82
CA ILE A 19 -2.47 7.66 2.97
C ILE A 19 -2.71 6.14 2.85
N PRO A 20 -1.70 5.27 2.64
CA PRO A 20 -1.89 3.82 2.62
C PRO A 20 -2.63 3.26 3.84
N HIS A 21 -2.15 3.60 5.03
CA HIS A 21 -2.71 3.09 6.28
C HIS A 21 -4.10 3.68 6.54
N LYS A 22 -4.25 5.00 6.41
CA LYS A 22 -5.54 5.70 6.60
C LYS A 22 -6.64 5.13 5.70
N PHE A 23 -6.32 4.88 4.43
CA PHE A 23 -7.27 4.28 3.50
C PHE A 23 -7.64 2.85 3.91
N TYR A 24 -6.63 2.00 4.14
CA TYR A 24 -6.87 0.59 4.47
C TYR A 24 -7.70 0.41 5.75
N LYS A 25 -7.42 1.22 6.78
CA LYS A 25 -8.18 1.22 8.03
C LYS A 25 -9.66 1.58 7.84
N ARG A 26 -9.98 2.44 6.86
CA ARG A 26 -11.36 2.82 6.55
C ARG A 26 -12.14 1.72 5.83
N LEU A 27 -11.51 0.70 5.27
CA LEU A 27 -12.21 -0.28 4.43
C LEU A 27 -13.31 -1.03 5.20
N ASP A 28 -13.15 -1.24 6.49
CA ASP A 28 -14.14 -1.90 7.36
C ASP A 28 -15.14 -0.96 8.04
N ASN A 29 -15.04 0.36 7.83
CA ASN A 29 -15.98 1.32 8.41
C ASN A 29 -17.44 1.09 7.95
N ARG A 30 -18.39 1.45 8.81
CA ARG A 30 -19.84 1.33 8.52
C ARG A 30 -20.45 2.58 7.88
N GLU A 31 -19.72 3.69 7.84
CA GLU A 31 -20.20 4.94 7.26
C GLU A 31 -20.38 4.81 5.74
N GLY A 32 -21.48 5.36 5.22
CA GLY A 32 -21.77 5.41 3.77
C GLY A 32 -22.34 4.13 3.15
N THR A 33 -22.60 3.06 3.92
CA THR A 33 -23.14 1.80 3.37
C THR A 33 -24.63 1.84 3.01
N LYS A 34 -25.32 2.96 3.27
CA LYS A 34 -26.77 3.12 3.02
C LYS A 34 -27.09 3.27 1.53
N ASP A 35 -26.11 3.67 0.71
CA ASP A 35 -26.31 3.93 -0.70
C ASP A 35 -26.28 2.66 -1.56
N PHE A 36 -25.81 1.54 -1.00
CA PHE A 36 -25.77 0.24 -1.67
C PHE A 36 -27.12 -0.21 -2.27
N GLN A 37 -28.24 0.11 -1.63
CA GLN A 37 -29.59 -0.23 -2.13
C GLN A 37 -29.98 0.59 -3.36
N ASN A 38 -29.29 1.71 -3.62
CA ASN A 38 -29.52 2.59 -4.76
C ASN A 38 -28.80 2.12 -6.02
N LEU A 39 -27.94 1.09 -5.93
CA LEU A 39 -27.31 0.48 -7.08
C LEU A 39 -28.36 -0.07 -8.07
N LYS A 40 -28.18 0.20 -9.35
CA LYS A 40 -29.00 -0.36 -10.44
C LYS A 40 -28.92 -1.89 -10.47
N SER A 41 -27.77 -2.45 -10.09
CA SER A 41 -27.60 -3.90 -9.96
C SER A 41 -28.11 -4.47 -8.63
N TYR A 42 -28.63 -3.65 -7.71
CA TYR A 42 -29.06 -4.07 -6.38
C TYR A 42 -30.06 -5.22 -6.43
N THR A 43 -31.11 -5.14 -7.26
CA THR A 43 -32.12 -6.21 -7.38
C THR A 43 -31.47 -7.54 -7.74
N SER A 44 -30.56 -7.54 -8.72
CA SER A 44 -29.82 -8.74 -9.11
C SER A 44 -28.91 -9.22 -7.98
N ILE A 45 -28.13 -8.33 -7.36
CA ILE A 45 -27.24 -8.69 -6.25
C ILE A 45 -28.03 -9.31 -5.09
N ASN A 46 -29.17 -8.72 -4.74
CA ASN A 46 -30.02 -9.19 -3.64
C ASN A 46 -30.67 -10.55 -3.92
N LEU A 47 -30.94 -10.88 -5.19
CA LEU A 47 -31.41 -12.22 -5.57
C LEU A 47 -30.33 -13.31 -5.42
N TRP A 48 -29.06 -12.97 -5.63
CA TRP A 48 -27.93 -13.90 -5.60
C TRP A 48 -27.14 -13.90 -4.29
N THR A 49 -27.46 -13.01 -3.36
CA THR A 49 -26.77 -12.84 -2.07
C THR A 49 -27.80 -12.93 -0.97
N THR A 50 -27.95 -14.12 -0.38
CA THR A 50 -28.98 -14.36 0.63
C THR A 50 -28.52 -14.03 2.04
N HIS A 51 -27.22 -14.07 2.29
CA HIS A 51 -26.63 -13.81 3.60
C HIS A 51 -26.42 -12.30 3.83
N GLU A 52 -26.89 -11.79 4.98
CA GLU A 52 -26.79 -10.37 5.32
C GLU A 52 -25.35 -9.91 5.54
N GLU A 53 -24.48 -10.78 6.06
CA GLU A 53 -23.05 -10.53 6.22
C GLU A 53 -22.39 -10.21 4.87
N ASN A 54 -22.74 -10.97 3.83
CA ASN A 54 -22.27 -10.72 2.47
C ASN A 54 -22.79 -9.39 1.92
N LYS A 55 -24.05 -9.04 2.21
CA LYS A 55 -24.60 -7.73 1.81
C LYS A 55 -23.85 -6.58 2.51
N GLU A 56 -23.48 -6.73 3.78
CA GLU A 56 -22.65 -5.75 4.49
C GLU A 56 -21.27 -5.59 3.83
N ILE A 57 -20.63 -6.70 3.44
CA ILE A 57 -19.34 -6.66 2.73
C ILE A 57 -19.49 -5.96 1.36
N LEU A 58 -20.55 -6.26 0.61
CA LEU A 58 -20.81 -5.64 -0.70
C LEU A 58 -21.13 -4.14 -0.58
N ALA A 59 -21.84 -3.72 0.46
CA ALA A 59 -22.08 -2.32 0.75
C ALA A 59 -20.78 -1.58 1.14
N LYS A 60 -19.90 -2.22 1.92
CA LYS A 60 -18.56 -1.67 2.18
C LYS A 60 -17.74 -1.58 0.89
N LEU A 61 -17.79 -2.60 0.03
CA LEU A 61 -17.08 -2.62 -1.25
C LEU A 61 -17.49 -1.44 -2.14
N GLU A 62 -18.80 -1.21 -2.29
CA GLU A 62 -19.33 -0.09 -3.06
C GLU A 62 -18.79 1.25 -2.55
N ARG A 63 -19.09 1.58 -1.29
CA ARG A 63 -18.58 2.78 -0.63
C ARG A 63 -17.06 2.94 -0.75
N ASN A 64 -16.29 1.85 -0.61
CA ASN A 64 -14.83 1.90 -0.73
C ASN A 64 -14.36 2.27 -2.15
N ILE A 65 -15.05 1.81 -3.19
CA ILE A 65 -14.73 2.19 -4.58
C ILE A 65 -15.10 3.65 -4.82
N GLU A 66 -16.20 4.15 -4.26
CA GLU A 66 -16.58 5.57 -4.37
C GLU A 66 -15.58 6.50 -3.69
N LEU A 67 -15.03 6.10 -2.53
CA LEU A 67 -13.96 6.83 -1.84
C LEU A 67 -12.72 7.08 -2.71
N ILE A 68 -12.44 6.20 -3.69
CA ILE A 68 -11.35 6.41 -4.65
C ILE A 68 -11.58 7.68 -5.47
N ILE A 69 -12.83 7.95 -5.86
CA ILE A 69 -13.16 9.13 -6.67
C ILE A 69 -13.14 10.39 -5.80
N SER A 70 -13.80 10.34 -4.65
CA SER A 70 -14.07 11.52 -3.83
C SER A 70 -12.86 11.99 -3.02
N GLU A 71 -12.08 11.05 -2.46
CA GLU A 71 -11.06 11.36 -1.45
C GLU A 71 -9.66 10.86 -1.82
N TYR A 72 -9.53 9.79 -2.61
CA TYR A 72 -8.25 9.13 -2.88
C TYR A 72 -7.86 9.10 -4.38
N SER A 73 -8.24 10.13 -5.13
CA SER A 73 -8.06 10.22 -6.58
C SER A 73 -6.60 10.41 -7.04
N GLY A 74 -5.67 10.67 -6.12
CA GLY A 74 -4.24 10.83 -6.44
C GLY A 74 -3.53 9.54 -6.86
N ASN A 75 -4.02 8.36 -6.44
CA ASN A 75 -3.45 7.07 -6.82
C ASN A 75 -4.51 5.94 -6.90
N PRO A 76 -5.47 6.05 -7.83
CA PRO A 76 -6.64 5.16 -7.87
C PRO A 76 -6.27 3.71 -8.16
N LYS A 77 -5.25 3.47 -9.01
CA LYS A 77 -4.74 2.13 -9.29
C LYS A 77 -4.24 1.42 -8.02
N LYS A 78 -3.56 2.14 -7.12
CA LYS A 78 -3.09 1.56 -5.85
C LYS A 78 -4.26 1.26 -4.92
N ARG A 79 -5.20 2.20 -4.76
CA ARG A 79 -6.41 1.98 -3.95
C ARG A 79 -7.23 0.78 -4.43
N CYS A 80 -7.27 0.55 -5.73
CA CYS A 80 -7.87 -0.65 -6.29
C CYS A 80 -7.19 -1.96 -5.86
N ARG A 81 -5.86 -1.97 -5.75
CA ARG A 81 -5.13 -3.14 -5.24
C ARG A 81 -5.40 -3.34 -3.75
N ASP A 82 -5.51 -2.26 -2.97
CA ASP A 82 -5.89 -2.33 -1.56
C ASP A 82 -7.28 -2.94 -1.37
N ILE A 83 -8.27 -2.48 -2.15
CA ILE A 83 -9.65 -3.01 -2.11
C ILE A 83 -9.67 -4.48 -2.50
N ASN A 84 -8.96 -4.87 -3.56
CA ASN A 84 -8.90 -6.28 -3.98
C ASN A 84 -8.26 -7.16 -2.90
N TYR A 85 -7.14 -6.72 -2.30
CA TYR A 85 -6.50 -7.44 -1.20
C TYR A 85 -7.43 -7.57 0.01
N TRP A 86 -8.11 -6.50 0.40
CA TRP A 86 -9.09 -6.53 1.50
C TRP A 86 -10.24 -7.50 1.20
N LEU A 87 -10.80 -7.45 -0.01
CA LEU A 87 -11.89 -8.35 -0.41
C LEU A 87 -11.43 -9.81 -0.43
N ASP A 88 -10.21 -10.10 -0.88
CA ASP A 88 -9.63 -11.45 -0.80
C ASP A 88 -9.60 -11.97 0.65
N GLN A 89 -9.22 -11.12 1.61
CA GLN A 89 -9.23 -11.51 3.03
C GLN A 89 -10.65 -11.84 3.50
N LYS A 90 -11.64 -11.01 3.17
CA LYS A 90 -13.05 -11.27 3.52
C LYS A 90 -13.55 -12.59 2.92
N ILE A 91 -13.28 -12.83 1.64
CA ILE A 91 -13.65 -14.07 0.95
C ILE A 91 -13.02 -15.32 1.62
N ILE A 92 -11.78 -15.21 2.09
CA ILE A 92 -11.06 -16.31 2.76
C ILE A 92 -11.67 -16.60 4.14
N GLU A 93 -12.04 -15.56 4.89
CA GLU A 93 -12.65 -15.65 6.23
C GLU A 93 -14.05 -16.27 6.20
N GLU A 94 -14.78 -16.12 5.08
CA GLU A 94 -16.14 -16.64 4.92
C GLU A 94 -16.21 -18.18 4.71
N ASN A 95 -17.36 -18.74 5.12
CA ASN A 95 -17.71 -20.14 4.84
C ASN A 95 -17.93 -20.38 3.33
N LYS A 96 -18.05 -21.65 2.92
CA LYS A 96 -18.09 -22.04 1.51
C LYS A 96 -19.25 -21.40 0.72
N ASP A 97 -20.44 -21.33 1.31
CA ASP A 97 -21.63 -20.81 0.64
C ASP A 97 -21.58 -19.29 0.57
N HIS A 98 -21.21 -18.63 1.66
CA HIS A 98 -21.00 -17.19 1.72
C HIS A 98 -19.94 -16.73 0.71
N ARG A 99 -18.83 -17.48 0.62
CA ARG A 99 -17.74 -17.22 -0.33
C ARG A 99 -18.22 -17.23 -1.78
N LYS A 100 -19.07 -18.19 -2.15
CA LYS A 100 -19.58 -18.33 -3.52
C LYS A 100 -20.47 -17.14 -3.89
N GLU A 101 -21.36 -16.73 -2.99
CA GLU A 101 -22.20 -15.55 -3.19
C GLU A 101 -21.33 -14.29 -3.33
N LEU A 102 -20.38 -14.08 -2.42
CA LEU A 102 -19.53 -12.89 -2.42
C LEU A 102 -18.68 -12.79 -3.70
N ASN A 103 -18.08 -13.90 -4.14
CA ASN A 103 -17.33 -13.97 -5.40
C ASN A 103 -18.19 -13.59 -6.62
N THR A 104 -19.46 -14.00 -6.63
CA THR A 104 -20.36 -13.73 -7.75
C THR A 104 -20.83 -12.27 -7.73
N SER A 105 -21.31 -11.81 -6.57
CA SER A 105 -21.96 -10.51 -6.44
C SER A 105 -21.00 -9.34 -6.42
N CYS A 106 -19.76 -9.51 -5.96
CA CYS A 106 -18.77 -8.42 -5.98
C CYS A 106 -18.46 -7.93 -7.41
N ILE A 107 -18.53 -8.82 -8.42
CA ILE A 107 -18.31 -8.48 -9.83
C ILE A 107 -19.31 -7.43 -10.29
N SER A 108 -20.57 -7.55 -9.88
CA SER A 108 -21.63 -6.58 -10.20
C SER A 108 -21.32 -5.20 -9.62
N VAL A 109 -20.87 -5.14 -8.35
CA VAL A 109 -20.48 -3.89 -7.69
C VAL A 109 -19.31 -3.22 -8.42
N PHE A 110 -18.24 -3.96 -8.74
CA PHE A 110 -17.09 -3.43 -9.49
C PHE A 110 -17.47 -2.87 -10.87
N ASN A 111 -18.42 -3.52 -11.56
CA ASN A 111 -18.82 -3.11 -12.91
C ASN A 111 -19.73 -1.88 -12.93
N GLU A 112 -20.44 -1.61 -11.83
CA GLU A 112 -21.39 -0.53 -11.75
C GLU A 112 -20.72 0.84 -11.55
N ILE A 113 -19.70 0.90 -10.71
CA ILE A 113 -19.06 2.16 -10.31
C ILE A 113 -17.99 2.56 -11.34
N LYS A 114 -18.21 3.70 -12.02
CA LYS A 114 -17.43 4.15 -13.17
C LYS A 114 -16.92 5.57 -13.01
N TRP A 115 -15.89 5.94 -13.77
CA TRP A 115 -15.38 7.30 -13.77
C TRP A 115 -16.42 8.32 -14.28
N ASN A 116 -16.54 9.45 -13.58
CA ASN A 116 -17.43 10.56 -13.95
C ASN A 116 -17.18 11.13 -15.35
N LYS A 117 -15.96 10.98 -15.91
CA LYS A 117 -15.53 11.60 -17.18
C LYS A 117 -15.51 10.67 -18.40
N GLY A 118 -16.02 9.45 -18.31
CA GLY A 118 -16.10 8.55 -19.46
C GLY A 118 -16.95 7.34 -19.12
N LYS A 119 -18.15 7.24 -19.69
CA LYS A 119 -19.21 6.26 -19.33
C LYS A 119 -18.83 4.78 -19.49
N ARG A 120 -17.59 4.44 -19.87
CA ARG A 120 -17.15 3.07 -20.17
C ARG A 120 -16.11 2.52 -19.21
N ASP A 121 -15.28 3.36 -18.59
CA ASP A 121 -14.17 2.86 -17.77
C ASP A 121 -14.59 2.75 -16.31
N ARG A 122 -14.64 1.50 -15.84
CA ARG A 122 -14.77 1.14 -14.43
C ARG A 122 -13.55 1.66 -13.66
N ILE A 123 -13.79 2.21 -12.47
CA ILE A 123 -12.71 2.74 -11.61
C ILE A 123 -11.80 1.61 -11.16
N CYS A 124 -12.44 0.49 -10.82
CA CYS A 124 -11.82 -0.67 -10.25
C CYS A 124 -12.36 -1.94 -10.89
N GLY A 125 -11.47 -2.90 -11.13
CA GLY A 125 -11.83 -4.24 -11.53
C GLY A 125 -11.57 -5.22 -10.40
N ARG A 126 -12.37 -6.28 -10.34
CA ARG A 126 -12.02 -7.46 -9.57
C ARG A 126 -10.77 -8.10 -10.18
N GLU A 127 -9.73 -8.22 -9.37
CA GLU A 127 -8.50 -8.95 -9.69
C GLU A 127 -8.25 -9.95 -8.57
N GLU A 128 -8.42 -11.23 -8.87
CA GLU A 128 -8.10 -12.29 -7.91
C GLU A 128 -6.60 -12.33 -7.65
N ASN A 129 -6.24 -12.47 -6.37
CA ASN A 129 -4.86 -12.57 -5.97
C ASN A 129 -4.37 -14.02 -6.11
N PRO A 130 -3.36 -14.29 -6.97
CA PRO A 130 -2.86 -15.64 -7.21
C PRO A 130 -1.95 -16.16 -6.09
N TYR A 131 -1.66 -15.35 -5.07
CA TYR A 131 -0.69 -15.65 -4.03
C TYR A 131 -1.37 -16.16 -2.75
N SER A 132 -0.65 -16.98 -1.96
CA SER A 132 -1.09 -17.34 -0.61
C SER A 132 -1.19 -16.12 0.31
N SER A 133 -1.91 -16.24 1.43
CA SER A 133 -2.18 -15.12 2.36
C SER A 133 -0.91 -14.39 2.83
N GLU A 134 0.16 -15.13 3.14
CA GLU A 134 1.44 -14.55 3.58
C GLU A 134 2.14 -13.76 2.46
N HIS A 135 2.17 -14.31 1.24
CA HIS A 135 2.77 -13.66 0.07
C HIS A 135 1.94 -12.44 -0.36
N ALA A 136 0.62 -12.55 -0.28
CA ALA A 136 -0.32 -11.47 -0.54
C ALA A 136 -0.11 -10.29 0.43
N LYS A 137 0.02 -10.58 1.73
CA LYS A 137 0.32 -9.58 2.75
C LYS A 137 1.65 -8.89 2.47
N LEU A 138 2.70 -9.65 2.20
CA LEU A 138 4.02 -9.11 1.88
C LEU A 138 3.97 -8.19 0.64
N LYS A 139 3.25 -8.58 -0.41
CA LYS A 139 3.04 -7.74 -1.61
C LYS A 139 2.34 -6.43 -1.26
N LYS A 140 1.26 -6.47 -0.47
CA LYS A 140 0.55 -5.28 0.00
C LYS A 140 1.49 -4.37 0.79
N ASP A 141 2.24 -4.91 1.75
CA ASP A 141 3.15 -4.12 2.58
C ASP A 141 4.26 -3.45 1.75
N LEU A 142 4.72 -4.12 0.68
CA LEU A 142 5.69 -3.58 -0.28
C LEU A 142 5.11 -2.42 -1.10
N ASP A 143 3.84 -2.53 -1.51
CA ASP A 143 3.11 -1.47 -2.21
C ASP A 143 2.94 -0.23 -1.32
N ASP A 144 2.54 -0.42 -0.06
CA ASP A 144 2.43 0.64 0.94
C ASP A 144 3.77 1.33 1.18
N TYR A 145 4.84 0.54 1.37
CA TYR A 145 6.19 1.07 1.53
C TYR A 145 6.60 1.95 0.35
N CYS A 146 6.33 1.51 -0.89
CA CYS A 146 6.67 2.29 -2.08
C CYS A 146 5.97 3.64 -2.10
N GLU A 147 4.66 3.68 -1.82
CA GLU A 147 3.90 4.92 -1.80
C GLU A 147 4.35 5.85 -0.66
N ILE A 148 4.57 5.32 0.55
CA ILE A 148 5.07 6.12 1.67
C ILE A 148 6.43 6.70 1.30
N ARG A 149 7.38 5.87 0.87
CA ARG A 149 8.73 6.31 0.47
C ARG A 149 8.68 7.43 -0.55
N ASP A 150 7.82 7.32 -1.55
CA ASP A 150 7.71 8.34 -2.60
C ASP A 150 7.10 9.66 -2.05
N ASN A 151 6.14 9.56 -1.12
CA ASN A 151 5.53 10.72 -0.45
C ASN A 151 6.48 11.43 0.52
N ILE A 152 7.26 10.68 1.29
CA ILE A 152 8.19 11.23 2.30
C ILE A 152 9.58 11.50 1.72
N ARG A 153 9.73 11.43 0.40
CA ARG A 153 11.03 11.54 -0.26
C ARG A 153 11.65 12.89 0.10
N CYS A 154 12.81 12.83 0.74
CA CYS A 154 13.48 14.04 1.19
C CYS A 154 14.18 14.75 0.02
N ILE A 155 14.36 16.07 0.16
CA ILE A 155 15.22 16.88 -0.69
C ILE A 155 16.34 17.42 0.20
N VAL A 156 17.56 16.91 0.02
CA VAL A 156 18.74 17.26 0.86
C VAL A 156 18.98 18.77 0.96
N LEU A 157 18.65 19.51 -0.11
CA LEU A 157 18.80 20.96 -0.16
C LEU A 157 17.80 21.72 0.71
N LYS A 158 16.74 21.06 1.20
CA LYS A 158 15.68 21.68 2.01
C LYS A 158 15.84 21.39 3.50
N ASP A 159 15.99 20.13 3.88
CA ASP A 159 16.14 19.75 5.28
C ASP A 159 16.95 18.46 5.46
N LYS A 160 18.08 18.58 6.16
CA LYS A 160 18.95 17.44 6.48
C LYS A 160 18.31 16.48 7.48
N ASN A 161 17.55 16.98 8.44
CA ASN A 161 16.92 16.15 9.47
C ASN A 161 15.83 15.27 8.86
N GLU A 162 15.00 15.80 7.96
CA GLU A 162 14.03 15.00 7.20
C GLU A 162 14.71 13.88 6.40
N CYS A 163 15.85 14.16 5.78
CA CYS A 163 16.62 13.13 5.09
C CYS A 163 17.19 12.05 6.02
N LEU A 164 17.56 12.39 7.25
CA LEU A 164 17.96 11.38 8.24
C LEU A 164 16.78 10.48 8.63
N LYS A 165 15.56 11.03 8.79
CA LYS A 165 14.35 10.24 9.04
C LYS A 165 14.03 9.31 7.87
N TYR A 166 14.05 9.85 6.65
CA TYR A 166 13.84 9.10 5.42
C TYR A 166 14.81 7.92 5.29
N ASN A 167 16.10 8.15 5.54
CA ASN A 167 17.12 7.09 5.49
C ASN A 167 16.93 6.04 6.60
N GLY A 168 16.56 6.49 7.80
CA GLY A 168 16.22 5.60 8.91
C GLY A 168 15.03 4.68 8.57
N TYR A 169 13.98 5.27 7.99
CA TYR A 169 12.79 4.55 7.53
C TYR A 169 13.13 3.49 6.48
N ILE A 170 13.87 3.87 5.42
CA ILE A 170 14.31 2.92 4.39
C ILE A 170 15.10 1.75 4.98
N ARG A 171 16.06 2.05 5.86
CA ARG A 171 16.90 1.02 6.47
C ARG A 171 16.07 0.04 7.31
N LYS A 172 15.12 0.55 8.10
CA LYS A 172 14.21 -0.27 8.89
C LYS A 172 13.39 -1.18 7.97
N LYS A 173 12.73 -0.61 6.96
CA LYS A 173 11.89 -1.35 6.02
C LYS A 173 12.65 -2.43 5.26
N LYS A 174 13.89 -2.16 4.84
CA LYS A 174 14.77 -3.17 4.25
C LYS A 174 14.91 -4.38 5.18
N GLN A 175 15.24 -4.15 6.45
CA GLN A 175 15.40 -5.23 7.41
C GLN A 175 14.10 -6.00 7.64
N ASP A 176 12.98 -5.30 7.78
CA ASP A 176 11.67 -5.91 8.01
C ASP A 176 11.26 -6.82 6.84
N PHE A 177 11.42 -6.36 5.60
CA PHE A 177 11.14 -7.18 4.41
C PHE A 177 12.10 -8.35 4.26
N THR A 178 13.40 -8.17 4.56
CA THR A 178 14.36 -9.28 4.56
C THR A 178 13.96 -10.37 5.55
N ARG A 179 13.58 -9.99 6.78
CA ARG A 179 13.14 -10.96 7.79
C ARG A 179 11.84 -11.66 7.38
N ALA A 180 10.85 -10.91 6.87
CA ALA A 180 9.59 -11.48 6.41
C ALA A 180 9.81 -12.53 5.31
N LEU A 181 10.70 -12.24 4.35
CA LEU A 181 11.07 -13.19 3.30
C LEU A 181 11.79 -14.42 3.84
N GLN A 182 12.74 -14.26 4.75
CA GLN A 182 13.42 -15.40 5.36
C GLN A 182 12.45 -16.32 6.10
N GLY A 183 11.45 -15.75 6.77
CA GLY A 183 10.39 -16.50 7.46
C GLY A 183 9.49 -17.30 6.51
N ILE A 184 9.14 -16.73 5.35
CA ILE A 184 8.27 -17.39 4.36
C ILE A 184 9.01 -18.49 3.60
N CYS A 185 10.30 -18.31 3.32
CA CYS A 185 10.95 -19.04 2.25
C CYS A 185 11.93 -20.14 2.66
N GLY A 186 12.09 -20.45 3.95
CA GLY A 186 12.89 -21.60 4.42
C GLY A 186 14.22 -21.82 3.68
N ASN A 187 15.28 -21.11 4.08
CA ASN A 187 16.66 -21.22 3.58
C ASN A 187 16.86 -21.19 2.03
N ASN A 188 17.32 -20.01 1.59
CA ASN A 188 18.29 -19.73 0.52
C ASN A 188 17.88 -19.72 -0.97
N ASP A 189 16.61 -19.89 -1.38
CA ASP A 189 16.28 -19.70 -2.80
C ASP A 189 14.88 -19.08 -3.06
N CYS A 190 14.55 -18.02 -2.32
CA CYS A 190 13.27 -17.35 -2.51
C CYS A 190 13.24 -16.37 -3.67
N ARG A 191 13.00 -16.88 -4.87
CA ARG A 191 12.72 -16.07 -6.05
C ARG A 191 11.22 -15.79 -6.13
N MET A 192 10.73 -14.81 -5.39
CA MET A 192 9.35 -14.35 -5.57
C MET A 192 9.26 -13.59 -6.91
N LYS A 193 8.65 -14.23 -7.93
CA LYS A 193 8.26 -13.54 -9.16
C LYS A 193 7.08 -12.63 -8.83
N VAL A 194 7.35 -11.36 -8.58
CA VAL A 194 6.32 -10.33 -8.46
C VAL A 194 5.82 -10.05 -9.87
N TYR A 195 4.71 -10.67 -10.25
CA TYR A 195 4.01 -10.36 -11.50
C TYR A 195 3.12 -9.14 -11.25
N SER A 196 3.68 -7.95 -11.43
CA SER A 196 2.87 -6.79 -11.81
C SER A 196 2.95 -6.63 -13.32
N ARG A 197 1.81 -6.73 -14.02
CA ARG A 197 1.72 -6.64 -15.50
C ARG A 197 2.32 -5.35 -16.09
N GLU A 198 2.58 -4.32 -15.29
CA GLU A 198 3.22 -3.06 -15.75
C GLU A 198 4.74 -3.00 -15.48
N TYR A 199 5.31 -3.98 -14.78
CA TYR A 199 6.66 -3.86 -14.24
C TYR A 199 7.28 -5.25 -14.00
N ASN A 200 8.11 -5.70 -14.94
CA ASN A 200 8.84 -6.97 -14.90
C ASN A 200 9.98 -6.87 -13.86
N TYR A 201 9.68 -7.10 -12.58
CA TYR A 201 10.66 -6.98 -11.50
C TYR A 201 10.73 -8.26 -10.65
N ASN A 202 11.91 -8.88 -10.60
CA ASN A 202 12.24 -9.87 -9.56
C ASN A 202 12.34 -9.17 -8.20
N LEU A 203 11.94 -9.83 -7.11
CA LEU A 203 11.99 -9.23 -5.77
C LEU A 203 13.39 -8.81 -5.34
N GLU A 204 14.44 -9.57 -5.70
CA GLU A 204 15.84 -9.15 -5.57
C GLU A 204 16.10 -7.85 -6.32
N ASN A 205 15.53 -7.65 -7.51
CA ASN A 205 15.62 -6.40 -8.26
C ASN A 205 14.74 -5.29 -7.67
N ILE A 206 13.69 -5.56 -6.89
CA ILE A 206 12.91 -4.52 -6.19
C ILE A 206 13.67 -4.06 -4.96
N ILE A 207 14.15 -5.01 -4.15
CA ILE A 207 14.99 -4.73 -3.01
C ILE A 207 16.26 -4.03 -3.50
N ASP A 208 16.96 -4.54 -4.51
CA ASP A 208 18.14 -3.87 -5.04
C ASP A 208 17.83 -2.63 -5.88
N LYS A 209 16.94 -2.56 -6.88
CA LYS A 209 16.76 -1.30 -7.66
C LYS A 209 16.00 -0.20 -6.91
N LYS A 210 15.03 -0.53 -6.05
CA LYS A 210 14.26 0.48 -5.28
C LYS A 210 14.89 0.81 -3.93
N LEU A 211 15.75 -0.04 -3.35
CA LEU A 211 16.63 0.32 -2.23
C LEU A 211 18.06 0.71 -2.67
N SER A 212 18.48 0.48 -3.93
CA SER A 212 19.74 1.03 -4.51
C SER A 212 19.64 2.50 -4.93
N VAL A 213 18.61 3.22 -4.48
CA VAL A 213 18.78 4.67 -4.23
C VAL A 213 20.05 4.93 -3.39
N TYR A 214 20.55 3.91 -2.67
CA TYR A 214 21.91 3.79 -2.14
C TYR A 214 23.06 4.25 -3.06
N ILE A 215 22.91 4.24 -4.39
CA ILE A 215 23.95 4.75 -5.31
C ILE A 215 23.82 6.27 -5.54
N TYR A 216 22.60 6.82 -5.55
CA TYR A 216 22.41 8.28 -5.55
C TYR A 216 22.80 8.91 -4.21
N ASP A 217 22.58 8.19 -3.10
CA ASP A 217 22.93 8.67 -1.76
C ASP A 217 24.42 8.54 -1.44
N LYS A 218 25.18 7.59 -2.00
CA LYS A 218 26.65 7.58 -1.80
C LYS A 218 27.32 8.81 -2.40
N ILE A 219 26.85 9.29 -3.56
CA ILE A 219 27.36 10.50 -4.22
C ILE A 219 26.96 11.74 -3.41
N ILE A 220 25.73 11.81 -2.92
CA ILE A 220 25.26 12.94 -2.09
C ILE A 220 25.92 12.94 -0.70
N ILE A 221 26.06 11.79 -0.04
CA ILE A 221 26.77 11.64 1.24
C ILE A 221 28.25 11.99 1.08
N ASN A 222 28.94 11.53 0.02
CA ASN A 222 30.33 11.94 -0.25
C ASN A 222 30.44 13.45 -0.53
N ASN A 223 29.49 14.03 -1.27
CA ASN A 223 29.48 15.47 -1.53
C ASN A 223 29.23 16.28 -0.24
N ILE A 224 28.36 15.82 0.66
CA ILE A 224 28.12 16.45 1.98
C ILE A 224 29.34 16.32 2.90
N TYR A 225 30.01 15.16 2.93
CA TYR A 225 31.23 14.96 3.71
C TYR A 225 32.42 15.79 3.17
N ASN A 226 32.54 15.91 1.84
CA ASN A 226 33.58 16.72 1.21
C ASN A 226 33.34 18.23 1.39
N TYR A 227 32.08 18.69 1.37
CA TYR A 227 31.75 20.09 1.64
C TYR A 227 32.10 20.50 3.07
N LYS A 228 31.81 19.64 4.07
CA LYS A 228 32.19 19.87 5.47
C LYS A 228 33.71 19.89 5.70
N ARG A 229 34.46 19.12 4.91
CA ARG A 229 35.93 19.10 4.99
C ARG A 229 36.57 20.36 4.39
N GLN A 230 35.96 20.93 3.36
CA GLN A 230 36.40 22.21 2.76
C GLN A 230 36.02 23.43 3.62
N SER A 231 34.87 23.41 4.29
CA SER A 231 34.47 24.50 5.20
C SER A 231 35.27 24.53 6.51
N ASN A 232 35.74 23.38 7.00
CA ASN A 232 36.58 23.31 8.21
C ASN A 232 38.07 23.62 7.96
N ASN A 233 38.52 23.61 6.71
CA ASN A 233 39.89 24.00 6.34
C ASN A 233 40.03 25.48 5.98
N LYS A 234 38.98 26.30 6.17
CA LYS A 234 39.00 27.75 5.93
C LYS A 234 39.04 28.62 7.20
N ILE A 235 39.25 28.02 8.37
CA ILE A 235 39.46 28.77 9.62
C ILE A 235 40.75 28.28 10.30
N ILE A 236 41.90 28.43 9.63
CA ILE A 236 43.18 28.73 10.27
C ILE A 236 43.99 29.56 9.26
N LYS A 237 43.92 30.88 9.39
CA LYS A 237 44.98 31.83 9.04
C LYS A 237 44.90 32.99 10.02
#